data_AF-A0A1V5HQL0-F1
#
_entry.id   AF-A0A1V5HQL0-F1
#
_cell.length_a   1.000
_cell.length_b   1.000
_cell.length_c   1.000
_cell.angle_alpha   90.00
_cell.angle_beta   90.00
_cell.angle_gamma   90.00
#
_symmetry.space_group_name_H-M   'P 1'
#
loop_
_entity.id
_entity.type
_entity.pdbx_description
1 polymer ?
#
loop_
_entity_poly.entity_id
_entity_poly.type
_entity_poly.pdbx_seq_one_letter_code
_entity_poly.pdbx_strand_id
1 'polypeptide(L)'
;MIEKGVPVALATDCNPGSSFTESMPFVFGLAVLVMGLTVEEALVATTKNSAHAIGLGAECGTLEPGKNADFLLLDGETPAVLAYHAGVSPVKSVFKKGERVA
;
A
#
# COMPACT_ATOMS: atom_id res chain seq x y z
N MET A 1 5.76 6.39 -16.64
CA MET A 1 4.28 6.46 -16.51
C MET A 1 3.87 7.63 -15.65
N ILE A 2 4.39 7.71 -14.42
CA ILE A 2 4.08 8.77 -13.46
C ILE A 2 4.44 10.17 -14.00
N GLU A 3 5.64 10.35 -14.56
CA GLU A 3 6.05 11.62 -15.20
C GLU A 3 5.11 12.08 -16.34
N LYS A 4 4.37 11.14 -16.94
CA LYS A 4 3.38 11.41 -18.00
C LYS A 4 1.96 11.60 -17.44
N GLY A 5 1.80 11.69 -16.12
CA GLY A 5 0.52 11.86 -15.45
C GLY A 5 -0.36 10.61 -15.39
N VAL A 6 0.17 9.42 -15.70
CA VAL A 6 -0.61 8.17 -15.64
C VAL A 6 -0.66 7.67 -14.20
N PRO A 7 -1.86 7.47 -13.60
CA PRO A 7 -1.97 6.84 -12.29
C PRO A 7 -1.42 5.42 -12.31
N VAL A 8 -0.49 5.13 -11.41
CA VAL A 8 0.10 3.79 -11.25
C VAL A 8 -0.51 3.14 -10.02
N ALA A 9 -0.94 1.89 -10.14
CA ALA A 9 -1.35 1.04 -9.04
C ALA A 9 -0.38 -0.15 -8.91
N LEU A 10 -0.21 -0.65 -7.69
CA LEU A 10 0.67 -1.79 -7.37
C LEU A 10 -0.11 -2.88 -6.65
N ALA A 11 0.28 -4.13 -6.90
CA ALA A 11 -0.27 -5.33 -6.28
C ALA A 11 0.85 -6.37 -6.12
N THR A 12 0.62 -7.39 -5.28
CA THR A 12 1.54 -8.52 -5.11
C THR A 12 1.65 -9.41 -6.33
N ASP A 13 0.62 -9.44 -7.17
CA ASP A 13 0.45 -10.47 -8.19
C ASP A 13 0.54 -11.88 -7.57
N CYS A 14 0.04 -12.07 -6.33
CA CYS A 14 0.29 -13.29 -5.56
C CYS A 14 -0.21 -14.55 -6.30
N ASN A 15 0.73 -15.35 -6.81
CA ASN A 15 0.47 -16.56 -7.56
C ASN A 15 1.68 -17.53 -7.46
N PRO A 16 1.47 -18.85 -7.61
CA PRO A 16 2.53 -19.84 -7.42
C PRO A 16 3.57 -19.89 -8.55
N GLY A 17 3.32 -19.23 -9.69
CA GLY A 17 4.17 -19.34 -10.89
C GLY A 17 5.27 -18.28 -10.96
N SER A 18 4.93 -17.01 -10.74
CA SER A 18 5.83 -15.87 -10.98
C SER A 18 6.04 -14.97 -9.76
N SER A 19 5.10 -14.92 -8.81
CA SER A 19 5.16 -14.01 -7.66
C SER A 19 4.50 -14.64 -6.44
N PHE A 20 5.20 -15.54 -5.76
CA PHE A 20 4.66 -16.22 -4.59
C PHE A 20 4.92 -15.43 -3.30
N THR A 21 4.21 -14.31 -3.15
CA THR A 21 4.30 -13.42 -1.98
C THR A 21 2.96 -12.75 -1.69
N GLU A 22 2.49 -12.83 -0.46
CA GLU A 22 1.31 -12.10 0.04
C GLU A 22 1.68 -10.71 0.62
N SER A 23 2.98 -10.37 0.65
CA SER A 23 3.48 -9.22 1.39
C SER A 23 3.42 -7.92 0.57
N MET A 24 2.41 -7.09 0.84
CA MET A 24 2.37 -5.72 0.30
C MET A 24 3.55 -4.83 0.76
N PRO A 25 4.06 -4.90 2.00
CA PRO A 25 5.28 -4.18 2.37
C PRO A 25 6.48 -4.56 1.50
N PHE A 26 6.62 -5.85 1.14
CA PHE A 26 7.66 -6.28 0.21
C PHE A 26 7.51 -5.63 -1.18
N VAL A 27 6.29 -5.62 -1.74
CA VAL A 27 5.99 -4.93 -3.01
C VAL A 27 6.28 -3.43 -2.93
N PHE A 28 5.91 -2.79 -1.82
CA PHE A 28 6.21 -1.39 -1.57
C PHE A 28 7.72 -1.13 -1.58
N GLY A 29 8.49 -1.98 -0.89
CA GLY A 29 9.95 -1.93 -0.89
C GLY A 29 10.55 -2.09 -2.28
N LEU A 30 10.05 -3.04 -3.09
CA LEU A 30 10.50 -3.20 -4.48
C LEU A 30 10.19 -1.95 -5.33
N ALA A 31 9.02 -1.34 -5.14
CA ALA A 31 8.64 -0.13 -5.87
C ALA A 31 9.62 1.02 -5.60
N VAL A 32 10.00 1.22 -4.34
CA VAL A 32 10.95 2.27 -3.95
C VAL A 32 12.38 1.91 -4.36
N LEU A 33 12.86 0.72 -3.97
CA LEU A 33 14.27 0.35 -4.07
C LEU A 33 14.68 -0.11 -5.46
N VAL A 34 13.78 -0.74 -6.21
CA VAL A 34 14.09 -1.36 -7.52
C VAL A 34 13.46 -0.60 -8.67
N MET A 35 12.25 -0.06 -8.50
CA MET A 35 11.55 0.67 -9.56
C MET A 35 11.76 2.18 -9.50
N GLY A 36 12.38 2.71 -8.45
CA GLY A 36 12.74 4.12 -8.31
C GLY A 36 11.57 5.05 -8.02
N LEU A 37 10.44 4.53 -7.51
CA LEU A 37 9.35 5.37 -7.05
C LEU A 37 9.74 6.08 -5.75
N THR A 38 9.22 7.29 -5.53
CA THR A 38 9.28 7.89 -4.20
C THR A 38 8.40 7.12 -3.21
N VAL A 39 8.64 7.32 -1.91
CA VAL A 39 7.79 6.72 -0.86
C VAL A 39 6.34 7.17 -1.01
N GLU A 40 6.11 8.43 -1.38
CA GLU A 40 4.77 8.99 -1.60
C GLU A 40 4.10 8.38 -2.84
N GLU A 41 4.84 8.19 -3.93
CA GLU A 41 4.34 7.53 -5.13
C GLU A 41 3.96 6.08 -4.84
N ALA A 42 4.81 5.33 -4.13
CA ALA A 42 4.54 3.95 -3.72
C ALA A 42 3.33 3.87 -2.78
N LEU A 43 3.17 4.84 -1.86
CA LEU A 43 2.02 4.92 -0.97
C LEU A 43 0.72 5.15 -1.74
N VAL A 44 0.70 6.14 -2.64
CA VAL A 44 -0.47 6.41 -3.48
C VAL A 44 -0.78 5.22 -4.39
N ALA A 45 0.25 4.57 -4.94
CA ALA A 45 0.12 3.41 -5.80
C ALA A 45 -0.41 2.17 -5.10
N THR A 46 -0.20 2.03 -3.79
CA THR A 46 -0.67 0.88 -2.99
C THR A 46 -1.95 1.16 -2.19
N THR A 47 -2.46 2.39 -2.23
CA THR A 47 -3.67 2.81 -1.50
C THR A 47 -4.71 3.38 -2.45
N LYS A 48 -4.69 4.70 -2.70
CA LYS A 48 -5.65 5.43 -3.52
C LYS A 48 -5.80 4.83 -4.91
N ASN A 49 -4.69 4.67 -5.64
CA ASN A 49 -4.76 4.23 -7.02
C ASN A 49 -5.20 2.76 -7.13
N SER A 50 -4.76 1.89 -6.22
CA SER A 50 -5.23 0.49 -6.18
C SER A 50 -6.73 0.39 -5.87
N ALA A 51 -7.26 1.21 -4.96
CA ALA A 51 -8.70 1.27 -4.72
C ALA A 51 -9.47 1.70 -5.98
N HIS A 52 -8.98 2.71 -6.70
CA HIS A 52 -9.56 3.12 -7.98
C HIS A 52 -9.46 2.05 -9.07
N ALA A 53 -8.35 1.30 -9.13
CA ALA A 53 -8.13 0.25 -10.13
C ALA A 53 -9.16 -0.89 -10.04
N ILE A 54 -9.74 -1.12 -8.85
CA ILE A 54 -10.78 -2.12 -8.62
C ILE A 54 -12.18 -1.53 -8.43
N GLY A 55 -12.37 -0.23 -8.74
CA GLY A 55 -13.68 0.42 -8.67
C GLY A 55 -14.14 0.80 -7.26
N LEU A 56 -13.29 0.67 -6.23
CA LEU A 56 -13.61 0.97 -4.83
C LEU A 56 -13.07 2.32 -4.34
N GLY A 57 -12.63 3.19 -5.25
CA GLY A 57 -12.05 4.49 -4.90
C GLY A 57 -12.98 5.41 -4.10
N ALA A 58 -14.30 5.22 -4.20
CA ALA A 58 -15.28 5.94 -3.38
C ALA A 58 -15.42 5.40 -1.94
N GLU A 59 -15.02 4.15 -1.71
CA GLU A 59 -15.25 3.43 -0.45
C GLU A 59 -13.99 3.32 0.41
N CYS A 60 -12.80 3.22 -0.20
CA CYS A 60 -11.54 3.00 0.50
C CYS A 60 -10.33 3.64 -0.21
N GLY A 61 -9.13 3.36 0.29
CA GLY A 61 -7.85 3.79 -0.29
C GLY A 61 -7.34 5.16 0.18
N THR A 62 -8.15 5.92 0.92
CA THR A 62 -7.76 7.19 1.56
C THR A 62 -8.51 7.38 2.87
N LEU A 63 -7.97 8.23 3.76
CA LEU A 63 -8.61 8.59 5.04
C LEU A 63 -9.37 9.90 4.87
N GLU A 64 -10.64 9.79 4.47
CA GLU A 64 -11.53 10.91 4.21
C GLU A 64 -12.90 10.66 4.87
N PRO A 65 -13.57 11.69 5.41
CA PRO A 65 -14.93 11.54 5.93
C PRO A 65 -15.88 10.89 4.90
N GLY A 66 -16.68 9.93 5.34
CA GLY A 66 -17.63 9.19 4.49
C GLY A 66 -17.09 7.89 3.88
N LYS A 67 -15.77 7.65 3.91
CA LYS A 67 -15.17 6.36 3.51
C LYS A 67 -15.13 5.37 4.66
N ASN A 68 -14.88 4.10 4.34
CA ASN A 68 -14.63 3.07 5.35
C ASN A 68 -13.38 3.45 6.18
N ALA A 69 -13.48 3.32 7.50
CA ALA A 69 -12.37 3.51 8.42
C ALA A 69 -11.41 2.30 8.38
N ASP A 70 -10.75 2.12 7.24
CA ASP A 70 -9.79 1.06 6.97
C ASP A 70 -8.38 1.66 6.96
N PHE A 71 -7.55 1.34 7.96
CA PHE A 71 -6.22 1.92 8.08
C PHE A 71 -5.26 1.03 8.87
N LEU A 72 -3.97 1.34 8.75
CA LEU A 72 -2.89 0.69 9.47
C LEU A 72 -2.28 1.68 10.46
N LEU A 73 -1.94 1.20 11.65
CA LEU A 73 -0.98 1.88 12.51
C LEU A 73 0.40 1.28 12.25
N LEU A 74 1.36 2.10 11.81
CA LEU A 74 2.72 1.66 11.54
C LEU A 74 3.65 1.94 12.73
N ASP A 75 4.68 1.11 12.89
CA ASP A 75 5.79 1.33 13.80
C ASP A 75 6.86 2.20 13.16
N GLY A 76 6.55 3.49 12.96
CA GLY A 76 7.48 4.44 12.39
C GLY A 76 6.86 5.82 12.28
N GLU A 77 7.71 6.83 12.09
CA GLU A 77 7.27 8.22 11.93
C GLU A 77 6.74 8.51 10.52
N THR A 78 7.15 7.70 9.53
CA THR A 78 6.76 7.88 8.13
C THR A 78 6.44 6.53 7.46
N PRO A 79 5.69 6.53 6.35
CA PRO A 79 5.43 5.33 5.56
C PRO A 79 6.70 4.65 5.01
N ALA A 80 7.85 5.32 5.03
CA ALA A 80 9.13 4.79 4.57
C ALA A 80 9.53 3.51 5.31
N VAL A 81 9.04 3.28 6.53
CA VAL A 81 9.28 2.03 7.26
C VAL A 81 8.82 0.79 6.49
N LEU A 82 7.80 0.92 5.61
CA LEU A 82 7.35 -0.16 4.73
C LEU A 82 8.41 -0.58 3.70
N ALA A 83 9.28 0.35 3.28
CA ALA A 83 10.33 0.07 2.31
C ALA A 83 11.63 -0.39 2.97
N TYR A 84 12.02 0.25 4.08
CA TYR A 84 13.37 0.11 4.63
C TYR A 84 13.51 -0.90 5.77
N HIS A 85 12.42 -1.25 6.47
CA HIS A 85 12.46 -2.28 7.53
C HIS A 85 12.21 -3.68 6.94
N ALA A 86 13.08 -4.10 6.04
CA ALA A 86 12.91 -5.31 5.24
C ALA A 86 12.89 -6.59 6.09
N GLY A 87 12.04 -7.55 5.70
CA GLY A 87 11.98 -8.88 6.32
C GLY A 87 11.14 -8.98 7.59
N VAL A 88 10.60 -7.87 8.09
CA VAL A 88 9.65 -7.84 9.22
C VAL A 88 8.44 -6.98 8.89
N SER A 89 7.35 -7.15 9.64
CA SER A 89 6.16 -6.32 9.48
C SER A 89 6.27 -5.07 10.37
N PRO A 90 6.24 -3.85 9.80
CA PRO A 90 6.15 -2.63 10.59
C PRO A 90 4.70 -2.29 10.97
N VAL A 91 3.73 -3.19 10.78
CA VAL A 91 2.32 -2.95 11.11
C VAL A 91 2.06 -3.29 12.58
N LYS A 92 1.74 -2.29 13.40
CA LYS A 92 1.37 -2.46 14.82
C LYS A 92 -0.05 -2.95 15.01
N SER A 93 -0.96 -2.44 14.20
CA SER A 93 -2.37 -2.85 14.23
C SER A 93 -3.08 -2.55 12.92
N VAL A 94 -4.14 -3.32 12.66
CA VAL A 94 -4.98 -3.20 11.47
C VAL A 94 -6.38 -2.84 11.92
N PHE A 95 -6.94 -1.79 11.30
CA PHE A 95 -8.32 -1.39 11.51
C PHE A 95 -9.13 -1.63 10.23
N LYS A 96 -10.28 -2.27 10.38
CA LYS A 96 -11.25 -2.51 9.30
C LYS A 96 -12.61 -2.01 9.75
N LYS A 97 -13.20 -1.09 8.99
CA LYS A 97 -14.48 -0.43 9.30
C LYS A 97 -14.50 0.15 10.73
N GLY A 98 -13.37 0.65 11.20
CA GLY A 98 -13.21 1.24 12.54
C GLY A 98 -12.93 0.25 13.66
N GLU A 99 -12.95 -1.06 13.39
CA GLU A 99 -12.65 -2.09 14.39
C GLU A 99 -11.22 -2.61 14.24
N ARG A 100 -10.52 -2.79 15.36
CA ARG A 100 -9.19 -3.40 15.35
C ARG A 100 -9.29 -4.90 15.13
N VAL A 101 -8.62 -5.42 14.10
CA VAL A 101 -8.65 -6.85 13.71
C VAL A 101 -7.30 -7.57 13.83
N ALA A 102 -6.21 -6.82 14.00
CA ALA A 102 -4.87 -7.31 14.35
C ALA A 102 -4.15 -6.24 15.20
#